data_AF-A0A183CAM1-F1
#
_entry.id   AF-A0A183CAM1-F1
#
_cell.length_a   1.000
_cell.length_b   1.000
_cell.length_c   1.000
_cell.angle_alpha   90.00
_cell.angle_beta   90.00
_cell.angle_gamma   90.00
#
_symmetry.space_group_name_H-M   'P 1'
#
loop_
_entity.id
_entity.type
_entity.pdbx_description
1 polymer ?
#
loop_
_entity_poly.entity_id
_entity_poly.type
_entity_poly.pdbx_seq_one_letter_code
_entity_poly.pdbx_strand_id
1 'polypeptide(L)'
;MSEVCKNLCLRESKVKFDEDPQFKAEAYRCVVQLQNFEPDIVKAWKMICDVSRKDFAEIYERLGSSSLVERGESFYQSRMQSVVQELEQAGVLCDDDGRKLFFPDGCNIPLTVVKSDGGFTYDTSDLATLKQRLFEERADWVLYVVDRGQSEHLEVPFLLRKKAVNILILKTVFAAGLQLKWFEAEQKRVEHVQFGLVLGEDRKKFKTRSGDNVKLMDLLDEGVRRAEEKLRSKGREGEFTSEQFREVAESVAYGCIRYADMSQSRTGDYVFSFDRMLDDRGNTAVYLLYAYARIRSIARNAQVTRDEIDLYINGLTSDGVPLDDPREIKLAKQILKFSDVLLTVIEGLQLNKICDYVYELATMFHDFYKDCYVVSKVPVEEGEQTVTKVNFNRLVLCEVTADVMQRCFNILGIRALERM
;
A
#
# COMPACT_ATOMS: atom_id res chain seq x y z
N MET A 1 -26.27 -8.30 11.01
CA MET A 1 -25.77 -9.64 10.62
C MET A 1 -24.30 -9.69 10.91
N SER A 2 -23.86 -10.59 11.79
CA SER A 2 -22.43 -10.80 12.05
C SER A 2 -21.74 -11.34 10.79
N GLU A 3 -20.44 -11.12 10.66
CA GLU A 3 -19.63 -11.53 9.52
C GLU A 3 -19.58 -13.07 9.33
N VAL A 4 -19.81 -13.81 10.43
CA VAL A 4 -20.02 -15.26 10.44
C VAL A 4 -21.26 -15.65 9.62
N CYS A 5 -22.37 -14.93 9.76
CA CYS A 5 -23.59 -15.19 8.99
C CYS A 5 -23.38 -14.99 7.47
N LYS A 6 -22.47 -14.10 7.05
CA LYS A 6 -22.29 -13.75 5.63
C LYS A 6 -21.48 -14.79 4.85
N ASN A 7 -20.36 -15.24 5.43
CA ASN A 7 -19.61 -16.36 4.87
C ASN A 7 -20.43 -17.67 4.92
N LEU A 8 -21.28 -17.84 5.93
CA LEU A 8 -22.31 -18.89 5.90
C LEU A 8 -23.27 -18.69 4.73
N CYS A 9 -23.86 -17.51 4.52
CA CYS A 9 -24.78 -17.28 3.40
C CYS A 9 -24.15 -17.60 2.03
N LEU A 10 -22.89 -17.21 1.78
CA LEU A 10 -22.21 -17.56 0.53
C LEU A 10 -22.04 -19.07 0.39
N ARG A 11 -21.52 -19.74 1.44
CA ARG A 11 -21.31 -21.20 1.45
C ARG A 11 -22.63 -21.97 1.31
N GLU A 12 -23.66 -21.56 2.04
CA GLU A 12 -25.02 -22.13 1.96
C GLU A 12 -25.65 -21.91 0.59
N SER A 13 -25.49 -20.72 -0.01
CA SER A 13 -25.99 -20.45 -1.36
C SER A 13 -25.28 -21.32 -2.40
N LYS A 14 -23.98 -21.58 -2.22
CA LYS A 14 -23.20 -22.45 -3.10
C LYS A 14 -23.63 -23.91 -2.97
N VAL A 15 -23.82 -24.41 -1.75
CA VAL A 15 -24.38 -25.76 -1.50
C VAL A 15 -25.74 -25.90 -2.17
N LYS A 16 -26.66 -24.95 -1.96
CA LYS A 16 -27.97 -24.96 -2.64
C LYS A 16 -27.86 -24.92 -4.16
N PHE A 17 -26.95 -24.10 -4.71
CA PHE A 17 -26.73 -24.03 -6.15
C PHE A 17 -26.24 -25.35 -6.75
N ASP A 18 -25.43 -26.10 -6.02
CA ASP A 18 -24.88 -27.37 -6.49
C ASP A 18 -25.86 -28.54 -6.30
N GLU A 19 -26.67 -28.52 -5.24
CA GLU A 19 -27.54 -29.63 -4.85
C GLU A 19 -29.01 -29.50 -5.30
N ASP A 20 -29.52 -28.28 -5.52
CA ASP A 20 -30.92 -28.03 -5.89
C ASP A 20 -31.04 -27.47 -7.33
N PRO A 21 -31.51 -28.30 -8.29
CA PRO A 21 -31.70 -27.88 -9.68
C PRO A 21 -32.70 -26.72 -9.85
N GLN A 22 -33.72 -26.63 -9.00
CA GLN A 22 -34.71 -25.55 -9.06
C GLN A 22 -34.07 -24.24 -8.58
N PHE A 23 -33.32 -24.28 -7.48
CA PHE A 23 -32.54 -23.13 -7.01
C PHE A 23 -31.52 -22.66 -8.04
N LYS A 24 -30.83 -23.60 -8.72
CA LYS A 24 -29.86 -23.29 -9.78
C LYS A 24 -30.52 -22.59 -10.97
N ALA A 25 -31.67 -23.07 -11.43
CA ALA A 25 -32.42 -22.43 -12.51
C ALA A 25 -32.87 -21.01 -12.12
N GLU A 26 -33.36 -20.85 -10.89
CA GLU A 26 -33.78 -19.55 -10.36
C GLU A 26 -32.59 -18.58 -10.24
N ALA A 27 -31.43 -19.06 -9.79
CA ALA A 27 -30.21 -18.24 -9.70
C ALA A 27 -29.81 -17.67 -11.06
N TYR A 28 -29.83 -18.48 -12.13
CA TYR A 28 -29.58 -17.98 -13.49
C TYR A 28 -30.63 -16.96 -13.94
N ARG A 29 -31.91 -17.18 -13.61
CA ARG A 29 -32.98 -16.22 -13.91
C ARG A 29 -32.76 -14.87 -13.22
N CYS A 30 -32.40 -14.89 -11.94
CA CYS A 30 -32.09 -13.68 -11.17
C CYS A 30 -30.91 -12.89 -11.76
N VAL A 31 -29.88 -13.56 -12.30
CA VAL A 31 -28.77 -12.88 -12.98
C VAL A 31 -29.23 -12.10 -14.21
N VAL A 32 -30.10 -12.71 -15.04
CA VAL A 32 -30.66 -12.03 -16.22
C VAL A 32 -31.55 -10.86 -15.81
N GLN A 33 -32.38 -11.03 -14.79
CA GLN A 33 -33.21 -9.96 -14.25
C GLN A 33 -32.37 -8.80 -13.70
N LEU A 34 -31.24 -9.09 -13.03
CA LEU A 34 -30.31 -8.08 -12.56
C LEU A 34 -29.69 -7.29 -13.73
N GLN A 35 -29.29 -7.98 -14.81
CA GLN A 35 -28.74 -7.35 -16.01
C GLN A 35 -29.77 -6.45 -16.73
N ASN A 36 -31.05 -6.79 -16.64
CA ASN A 36 -32.17 -6.00 -17.15
C ASN A 36 -32.64 -4.88 -16.21
N PHE A 37 -31.94 -4.65 -15.09
CA PHE A 37 -32.27 -3.62 -14.10
C PHE A 37 -33.65 -3.76 -13.45
N GLU A 38 -34.14 -4.99 -13.28
CA GLU A 38 -35.42 -5.25 -12.60
C GLU A 38 -35.40 -4.69 -11.17
N PRO A 39 -36.34 -3.79 -10.78
CA PRO A 39 -36.24 -3.00 -9.56
C PRO A 39 -36.04 -3.81 -8.27
N ASP A 40 -36.78 -4.90 -8.10
CA ASP A 40 -36.72 -5.73 -6.90
C ASP A 40 -35.40 -6.51 -6.80
N ILE A 41 -34.88 -6.97 -7.94
CA ILE A 41 -33.61 -7.70 -8.01
C ILE A 41 -32.43 -6.74 -7.78
N VAL A 42 -32.47 -5.54 -8.37
CA VAL A 42 -31.48 -4.49 -8.11
C VAL A 42 -31.48 -4.08 -6.64
N LYS A 43 -32.66 -3.99 -6.01
CA LYS A 43 -32.77 -3.71 -4.58
C LYS A 43 -32.11 -4.80 -3.73
N ALA A 44 -32.38 -6.07 -4.04
CA ALA A 44 -31.74 -7.20 -3.36
C ALA A 44 -30.21 -7.18 -3.53
N TRP A 45 -29.73 -6.93 -4.75
CA TRP A 45 -28.30 -6.79 -5.04
C TRP A 45 -27.65 -5.67 -4.22
N LYS A 46 -28.28 -4.48 -4.17
CA LYS A 46 -27.77 -3.35 -3.35
C LYS A 46 -27.68 -3.71 -1.88
N MET A 47 -28.68 -4.38 -1.33
CA MET A 47 -28.66 -4.83 0.07
C MET A 47 -27.49 -5.79 0.34
N ILE A 48 -27.20 -6.71 -0.58
CA ILE A 48 -26.03 -7.61 -0.47
C ILE A 48 -24.73 -6.80 -0.50
N CYS A 49 -24.58 -5.88 -1.45
CA CYS A 49 -23.40 -5.01 -1.55
C CYS A 49 -23.21 -4.15 -0.29
N ASP A 50 -24.27 -3.55 0.24
CA ASP A 50 -24.20 -2.68 1.43
C ASP A 50 -23.76 -3.44 2.67
N VAL A 51 -24.09 -4.73 2.74
CA VAL A 51 -23.63 -5.61 3.81
C VAL A 51 -22.12 -5.86 3.69
N SER A 52 -21.57 -6.04 2.48
CA SER A 52 -20.12 -6.18 2.25
C SER A 52 -19.37 -4.86 2.45
N ARG A 53 -19.94 -3.73 2.00
CA ARG A 53 -19.34 -2.39 2.17
C ARG A 53 -19.07 -2.05 3.63
N LYS A 54 -19.97 -2.45 4.54
CA LYS A 54 -19.78 -2.25 5.98
C LYS A 54 -18.54 -2.95 6.51
N ASP A 55 -18.28 -4.18 6.07
CA ASP A 55 -17.10 -4.94 6.50
C ASP A 55 -15.82 -4.36 5.90
N PHE A 56 -15.86 -3.99 4.60
CA PHE A 56 -14.73 -3.35 3.95
C PHE A 56 -14.41 -1.98 4.56
N ALA A 57 -15.40 -1.20 4.96
CA ALA A 57 -15.20 0.08 5.62
C ALA A 57 -14.42 -0.06 6.94
N GLU A 58 -14.70 -1.10 7.73
CA GLU A 58 -13.96 -1.36 8.97
C GLU A 58 -12.49 -1.71 8.67
N ILE A 59 -12.24 -2.55 7.66
CA ILE A 59 -10.88 -2.88 7.20
C ILE A 59 -10.15 -1.61 6.73
N TYR A 60 -10.80 -0.80 5.91
CA TYR A 60 -10.19 0.42 5.38
C TYR A 60 -9.90 1.44 6.46
N GLU A 61 -10.77 1.58 7.46
CA GLU A 61 -10.54 2.49 8.58
C GLU A 61 -9.34 2.05 9.42
N ARG A 62 -9.25 0.76 9.77
CA ARG A 62 -8.10 0.20 10.52
C ARG A 62 -6.78 0.37 9.76
N LEU A 63 -6.83 0.28 8.44
CA LEU A 63 -5.70 0.51 7.56
C LEU A 63 -5.54 2.01 7.20
N GLY A 64 -6.37 2.94 7.65
CA GLY A 64 -6.25 4.36 7.30
C GLY A 64 -6.41 4.67 5.81
N SER A 65 -7.23 3.88 5.09
CA SER A 65 -7.56 4.03 3.66
C SER A 65 -9.03 4.45 3.46
N SER A 66 -9.56 5.36 4.27
CA SER A 66 -11.00 5.68 4.32
C SER A 66 -11.53 6.55 3.16
N SER A 67 -10.66 7.07 2.28
CA SER A 67 -11.03 8.00 1.20
C SER A 67 -11.24 7.35 -0.19
N LEU A 68 -11.56 6.05 -0.24
CA LEU A 68 -11.71 5.33 -1.50
C LEU A 68 -13.03 5.65 -2.22
N VAL A 69 -12.94 5.91 -3.54
CA VAL A 69 -14.10 6.00 -4.43
C VAL A 69 -14.36 4.62 -5.03
N GLU A 70 -15.39 3.94 -4.53
CA GLU A 70 -15.77 2.61 -5.04
C GLU A 70 -16.34 2.73 -6.47
N ARG A 71 -15.69 2.04 -7.42
CA ARG A 71 -16.18 1.86 -8.80
C ARG A 71 -16.01 0.41 -9.22
N GLY A 72 -16.97 -0.43 -8.84
CA GLY A 72 -17.03 -1.83 -9.27
C GLY A 72 -17.43 -1.98 -10.75
N GLU A 73 -17.37 -3.20 -11.25
CA GLU A 73 -17.71 -3.53 -12.65
C GLU A 73 -19.10 -3.04 -13.09
N SER A 74 -20.06 -3.02 -12.15
CA SER A 74 -21.41 -2.52 -12.40
C SER A 74 -21.45 -1.05 -12.88
N PHE A 75 -20.48 -0.22 -12.51
CA PHE A 75 -20.37 1.16 -13.00
C PHE A 75 -20.07 1.22 -14.51
N TYR A 76 -19.39 0.20 -15.04
CA TYR A 76 -18.96 0.14 -16.44
C TYR A 76 -19.94 -0.60 -17.35
N GLN A 77 -21.05 -1.15 -16.84
CA GLN A 77 -21.97 -1.99 -17.60
C GLN A 77 -22.50 -1.33 -18.88
N SER A 78 -22.93 -0.07 -18.80
CA SER A 78 -23.37 0.69 -19.97
C SER A 78 -22.21 1.06 -20.92
N ARG A 79 -21.01 1.25 -20.38
CA ARG A 79 -19.80 1.61 -21.13
C ARG A 79 -19.25 0.42 -21.92
N MET A 80 -19.40 -0.80 -21.40
CA MET A 80 -19.03 -2.02 -22.11
C MET A 80 -19.73 -2.13 -23.46
N GLN A 81 -21.03 -1.80 -23.54
CA GLN A 81 -21.77 -1.78 -24.80
C GLN A 81 -21.16 -0.81 -25.82
N SER A 82 -20.80 0.39 -25.37
CA SER A 82 -20.16 1.40 -26.23
C SER A 82 -18.79 0.97 -26.73
N VAL A 83 -17.99 0.30 -25.87
CA VAL A 83 -16.69 -0.24 -26.27
C VAL A 83 -16.84 -1.33 -27.33
N VAL A 84 -17.78 -2.26 -27.16
CA VAL A 84 -18.01 -3.32 -28.17
C VAL A 84 -18.41 -2.71 -29.51
N GLN A 85 -19.32 -1.74 -29.53
CA GLN A 85 -19.74 -1.05 -30.76
C GLN A 85 -18.59 -0.33 -31.45
N GLU A 86 -17.69 0.31 -30.68
CA GLU A 86 -16.50 0.97 -31.22
C GLU A 86 -15.54 -0.05 -31.86
N LEU A 87 -15.30 -1.19 -31.20
CA LEU A 87 -14.46 -2.25 -31.73
C LEU A 87 -15.04 -2.85 -33.03
N GLU A 88 -16.36 -3.00 -33.11
CA GLU A 88 -17.07 -3.41 -34.33
C GLU A 88 -16.89 -2.39 -35.46
N GLN A 89 -17.08 -1.10 -35.17
CA GLN A 89 -16.92 -0.01 -36.13
C GLN A 89 -15.48 0.13 -36.62
N ALA A 90 -14.50 -0.15 -35.75
CA ALA A 90 -13.08 -0.17 -36.09
C ALA A 90 -12.70 -1.40 -36.94
N GLY A 91 -13.56 -2.41 -37.05
CA GLY A 91 -13.32 -3.62 -37.85
C GLY A 91 -12.22 -4.51 -37.28
N VAL A 92 -11.96 -4.45 -35.97
CA VAL A 92 -10.87 -5.18 -35.31
C VAL A 92 -11.32 -6.48 -34.63
N LEU A 93 -12.63 -6.76 -34.62
CA LEU A 93 -13.19 -7.97 -34.04
C LEU A 93 -13.19 -9.13 -35.05
N CYS A 94 -12.87 -10.31 -34.54
CA CYS A 94 -12.95 -11.59 -35.23
C CYS A 94 -14.02 -12.48 -34.55
N ASP A 95 -14.93 -13.05 -35.33
CA ASP A 95 -15.89 -14.03 -34.83
C ASP A 95 -15.25 -15.43 -34.74
N ASP A 96 -15.36 -16.07 -33.57
CA ASP A 96 -14.84 -17.41 -33.29
C ASP A 96 -15.84 -18.21 -32.43
N ASP A 97 -16.54 -19.18 -33.05
CA ASP A 97 -17.61 -19.98 -32.42
C ASP A 97 -18.67 -19.13 -31.68
N GLY A 98 -19.10 -18.04 -32.32
CA GLY A 98 -20.08 -17.10 -31.76
C GLY A 98 -19.53 -16.16 -30.70
N ARG A 99 -18.23 -16.24 -30.37
CA ARG A 99 -17.53 -15.26 -29.54
C ARG A 99 -16.96 -14.16 -30.41
N LYS A 100 -16.85 -12.95 -29.86
CA LYS A 100 -16.14 -11.83 -30.48
C LYS A 100 -14.79 -11.66 -29.83
N LEU A 101 -13.74 -11.90 -30.61
CA LEU A 101 -12.35 -11.82 -30.18
C LEU A 101 -11.70 -10.55 -30.75
N PHE A 102 -10.82 -9.92 -29.98
CA PHE A 102 -9.94 -8.86 -30.45
C PHE A 102 -8.50 -9.32 -30.30
N PHE A 103 -7.70 -9.19 -31.37
CA PHE A 103 -6.26 -9.47 -31.37
C PHE A 103 -5.47 -8.15 -31.47
N PRO A 104 -5.04 -7.57 -30.35
CA PRO A 104 -4.22 -6.38 -30.39
C PRO A 104 -2.85 -6.60 -31.01
N ASP A 105 -2.33 -5.54 -31.65
CA ASP A 105 -1.03 -5.60 -32.33
C ASP A 105 0.10 -6.01 -31.37
N GLY A 106 0.85 -7.04 -31.76
CA GLY A 106 1.94 -7.60 -30.95
C GLY A 106 1.53 -8.59 -29.87
N CYS A 107 0.24 -8.93 -29.75
CA CYS A 107 -0.28 -9.91 -28.79
C CYS A 107 -0.69 -11.23 -29.48
N ASN A 108 -0.31 -12.37 -28.88
CA ASN A 108 -0.70 -13.71 -29.37
C ASN A 108 -2.00 -14.23 -28.73
N ILE A 109 -2.40 -13.67 -27.59
CA ILE A 109 -3.60 -14.05 -26.84
C ILE A 109 -4.68 -13.00 -27.13
N PRO A 110 -5.85 -13.38 -27.65
CA PRO A 110 -6.93 -12.42 -27.90
C PRO A 110 -7.68 -12.04 -26.63
N LEU A 111 -8.28 -10.86 -26.63
CA LEU A 111 -9.35 -10.50 -25.70
C LEU A 111 -10.64 -11.16 -26.16
N THR A 112 -11.33 -11.84 -25.27
CA THR A 112 -12.69 -12.34 -25.51
C THR A 112 -13.68 -11.26 -25.10
N VAL A 113 -14.05 -10.38 -26.02
CA VAL A 113 -14.88 -9.20 -25.75
C VAL A 113 -16.35 -9.56 -25.55
N VAL A 114 -16.85 -10.59 -26.24
CA VAL A 114 -18.22 -11.10 -26.10
C VAL A 114 -18.19 -12.63 -26.15
N LYS A 115 -18.87 -13.29 -25.22
CA LYS A 115 -19.05 -14.75 -25.22
C LYS A 115 -20.09 -15.20 -26.25
N SER A 116 -20.16 -16.51 -26.51
CA SER A 116 -21.16 -17.10 -27.40
C SER A 116 -22.61 -16.92 -26.94
N ASP A 117 -22.84 -16.66 -25.65
CA ASP A 117 -24.15 -16.33 -25.07
C ASP A 117 -24.48 -14.83 -25.13
N GLY A 118 -23.64 -14.01 -25.76
CA GLY A 118 -23.78 -12.55 -25.84
C GLY A 118 -23.34 -11.80 -24.58
N GLY A 119 -22.91 -12.50 -23.53
CA GLY A 119 -22.45 -11.88 -22.29
C GLY A 119 -21.05 -11.25 -22.42
N PHE A 120 -20.84 -10.12 -21.74
CA PHE A 120 -19.53 -9.49 -21.59
C PHE A 120 -18.63 -10.28 -20.63
N THR A 121 -17.32 -10.03 -20.73
CA THR A 121 -16.26 -10.67 -19.92
C THR A 121 -15.48 -9.62 -19.13
N TYR A 122 -14.45 -10.08 -18.40
CA TYR A 122 -13.48 -9.22 -17.74
C TYR A 122 -12.67 -8.38 -18.74
N ASP A 123 -12.43 -8.87 -19.96
CA ASP A 123 -11.74 -8.11 -21.02
C ASP A 123 -12.55 -6.87 -21.40
N THR A 124 -13.87 -7.03 -21.52
CA THR A 124 -14.78 -5.94 -21.86
C THR A 124 -14.84 -4.88 -20.76
N SER A 125 -14.90 -5.30 -19.50
CA SER A 125 -14.96 -4.39 -18.35
C SER A 125 -13.64 -3.65 -18.15
N ASP A 126 -12.49 -4.29 -18.37
CA ASP A 126 -11.17 -3.66 -18.27
C ASP A 126 -10.92 -2.64 -19.41
N LEU A 127 -11.33 -2.96 -20.64
CA LEU A 127 -11.31 -2.01 -21.75
C LEU A 127 -12.19 -0.78 -21.46
N ALA A 128 -13.42 -1.00 -20.98
CA ALA A 128 -14.32 0.08 -20.59
C ALA A 128 -13.75 0.92 -19.44
N THR A 129 -13.08 0.28 -18.49
CA THR A 129 -12.42 0.96 -17.36
C THR A 129 -11.26 1.83 -17.83
N LEU A 130 -10.39 1.31 -18.72
CA LEU A 130 -9.28 2.07 -19.28
C LEU A 130 -9.80 3.30 -20.04
N LYS A 131 -10.76 3.11 -20.94
CA LYS A 131 -11.35 4.21 -21.72
C LYS A 131 -11.98 5.26 -20.81
N GLN A 132 -12.74 4.85 -19.80
CA GLN A 132 -13.38 5.76 -18.83
C GLN A 132 -12.34 6.63 -18.13
N ARG A 133 -11.25 6.03 -17.63
CA ARG A 133 -10.18 6.76 -16.93
C ARG A 133 -9.44 7.73 -17.85
N LEU A 134 -9.26 7.37 -19.13
CA LEU A 134 -8.54 8.21 -20.09
C LEU A 134 -9.36 9.38 -20.63
N PHE A 135 -10.66 9.20 -20.83
CA PHE A 135 -11.53 10.18 -21.49
C PHE A 135 -12.44 10.96 -20.54
N GLU A 136 -12.99 10.30 -19.52
CA GLU A 136 -13.87 10.95 -18.54
C GLU A 136 -13.07 11.54 -17.38
N GLU A 137 -12.21 10.74 -16.74
CA GLU A 137 -11.33 11.25 -15.67
C GLU A 137 -10.15 12.06 -16.22
N ARG A 138 -9.84 11.88 -17.52
CA ARG A 138 -8.73 12.54 -18.22
C ARG A 138 -7.38 12.33 -17.53
N ALA A 139 -7.18 11.15 -16.94
CA ALA A 139 -5.95 10.85 -16.22
C ALA A 139 -4.71 10.95 -17.14
N ASP A 140 -3.65 11.57 -16.61
CA ASP A 140 -2.31 11.58 -17.22
C ASP A 140 -1.52 10.32 -16.85
N TRP A 141 -1.81 9.74 -15.68
CA TRP A 141 -1.19 8.52 -15.18
C TRP A 141 -2.22 7.60 -14.54
N VAL A 142 -2.33 6.37 -15.05
CA VAL A 142 -3.20 5.31 -14.51
C VAL A 142 -2.34 4.16 -14.00
N LEU A 143 -2.49 3.84 -12.71
CA LEU A 143 -1.79 2.74 -12.04
C LEU A 143 -2.75 1.59 -11.74
N TYR A 144 -2.40 0.40 -12.21
CA TYR A 144 -3.11 -0.85 -11.91
C TYR A 144 -2.29 -1.64 -10.88
N VAL A 145 -2.71 -1.65 -9.62
CA VAL A 145 -2.05 -2.41 -8.55
C VAL A 145 -2.74 -3.78 -8.42
N VAL A 146 -2.19 -4.79 -9.09
CA VAL A 146 -2.82 -6.13 -9.21
C VAL A 146 -1.76 -7.23 -9.15
N ASP A 147 -2.12 -8.39 -8.62
CA ASP A 147 -1.26 -9.58 -8.53
C ASP A 147 -0.56 -9.95 -9.85
N ARG A 148 0.65 -10.50 -9.75
CA ARG A 148 1.44 -10.95 -10.89
C ARG A 148 0.79 -12.11 -11.64
N GLY A 149 -0.07 -12.92 -11.04
CA GLY A 149 -0.84 -13.95 -11.77
C GLY A 149 -1.76 -13.37 -12.85
N GLN A 150 -2.16 -12.10 -12.72
CA GLN A 150 -2.87 -11.37 -13.78
C GLN A 150 -1.91 -10.85 -14.86
N SER A 151 -0.62 -11.15 -14.79
CA SER A 151 0.39 -10.62 -15.71
C SER A 151 0.35 -11.23 -17.10
N GLU A 152 -0.47 -12.23 -17.41
CA GLU A 152 -0.64 -12.65 -18.82
C GLU A 152 -1.83 -11.92 -19.48
N HIS A 153 -2.89 -11.68 -18.70
CA HIS A 153 -3.95 -10.71 -19.04
C HIS A 153 -3.40 -9.28 -19.09
N LEU A 154 -2.41 -9.05 -18.23
CA LEU A 154 -1.78 -7.80 -17.99
C LEU A 154 -0.24 -7.97 -17.98
N GLU A 155 0.54 -8.39 -18.97
CA GLU A 155 2.03 -8.22 -19.08
C GLU A 155 2.50 -9.04 -20.28
N VAL A 156 3.59 -8.64 -20.91
CA VAL A 156 4.42 -9.57 -21.70
C VAL A 156 5.88 -9.37 -21.26
N PRO A 157 6.69 -10.44 -21.16
CA PRO A 157 8.11 -10.32 -20.84
C PRO A 157 8.97 -9.97 -22.08
N PHE A 158 9.88 -9.01 -21.88
CA PHE A 158 11.11 -8.73 -22.63
C PHE A 158 11.06 -8.23 -24.10
N LEU A 159 11.48 -6.97 -24.35
CA LEU A 159 12.67 -6.65 -25.17
C LEU A 159 13.19 -5.19 -24.96
N LEU A 160 14.49 -5.13 -24.58
CA LEU A 160 15.54 -4.14 -24.85
C LEU A 160 15.54 -2.72 -24.25
N ARG A 161 16.40 -2.58 -23.23
CA ARG A 161 17.36 -1.47 -23.12
C ARG A 161 18.26 -1.42 -24.36
N LYS A 162 18.14 -0.38 -25.20
CA LYS A 162 19.27 0.49 -25.60
C LYS A 162 18.77 1.68 -26.43
N LYS A 163 18.91 2.86 -25.80
CA LYS A 163 18.85 4.22 -26.35
C LYS A 163 17.48 4.70 -26.85
N ALA A 164 16.90 5.56 -26.00
CA ALA A 164 15.74 6.42 -26.20
C ALA A 164 14.39 5.67 -26.29
N VAL A 165 13.55 5.98 -25.30
CA VAL A 165 12.16 5.54 -25.11
C VAL A 165 12.01 4.17 -24.42
N ASN A 166 11.80 4.22 -23.09
CA ASN A 166 11.35 3.10 -22.26
C ASN A 166 9.86 2.82 -22.55
N ILE A 167 9.53 2.03 -23.58
CA ILE A 167 8.17 1.47 -23.76
C ILE A 167 8.19 0.03 -23.26
N LEU A 168 7.79 -0.15 -22.00
CA LEU A 168 7.58 -1.44 -21.39
C LEU A 168 6.26 -2.02 -21.91
N ILE A 169 6.36 -2.82 -22.97
CA ILE A 169 5.66 -4.07 -23.24
C ILE A 169 4.18 -4.12 -22.81
N LEU A 170 3.34 -3.98 -23.84
CA LEU A 170 1.93 -3.68 -23.74
C LEU A 170 1.10 -4.96 -23.78
N LYS A 171 0.23 -5.01 -22.79
CA LYS A 171 -0.71 -6.07 -22.46
C LYS A 171 -1.89 -5.95 -23.37
N THR A 172 -2.64 -7.01 -23.59
CA THR A 172 -3.73 -7.04 -24.56
C THR A 172 -4.71 -5.86 -24.39
N VAL A 173 -5.08 -5.46 -23.17
CA VAL A 173 -5.93 -4.26 -22.92
C VAL A 173 -5.21 -2.92 -23.20
N PHE A 174 -3.93 -2.78 -22.87
CA PHE A 174 -3.19 -1.52 -23.11
C PHE A 174 -2.78 -1.38 -24.58
N ALA A 175 -2.38 -2.50 -25.21
CA ALA A 175 -2.14 -2.61 -26.64
C ALA A 175 -3.41 -2.28 -27.44
N ALA A 176 -4.56 -2.79 -27.00
CA ALA A 176 -5.86 -2.41 -27.53
C ALA A 176 -6.08 -0.90 -27.47
N GLY A 177 -5.87 -0.28 -26.30
CA GLY A 177 -6.00 1.17 -26.14
C GLY A 177 -5.08 1.98 -27.06
N LEU A 178 -3.83 1.53 -27.28
CA LEU A 178 -2.89 2.18 -28.20
C LEU A 178 -3.27 1.99 -29.68
N GLN A 179 -3.64 0.77 -30.07
CA GLN A 179 -4.09 0.47 -31.42
C GLN A 179 -5.35 1.26 -31.81
N LEU A 180 -6.27 1.42 -30.85
CA LEU A 180 -7.48 2.24 -30.98
C LEU A 180 -7.21 3.74 -30.79
N LYS A 181 -5.96 4.14 -30.54
CA LYS A 181 -5.54 5.54 -30.32
C LYS A 181 -6.30 6.23 -29.19
N TRP A 182 -6.64 5.49 -28.14
CA TRP A 182 -7.21 6.05 -26.92
C TRP A 182 -6.20 6.90 -26.14
N PHE A 183 -4.91 6.61 -26.30
CA PHE A 183 -3.82 7.41 -25.75
C PHE A 183 -2.54 7.20 -26.57
N GLU A 184 -1.53 8.03 -26.31
CA GLU A 184 -0.16 7.88 -26.80
C GLU A 184 0.77 7.69 -25.59
N ALA A 185 1.74 6.77 -25.69
CA ALA A 185 2.60 6.39 -24.56
C ALA A 185 3.55 7.53 -24.14
N GLU A 186 3.85 8.46 -25.04
CA GLU A 186 4.65 9.65 -24.80
C GLU A 186 3.88 10.72 -24.01
N GLN A 187 2.55 10.70 -24.06
CA GLN A 187 1.69 11.72 -23.44
C GLN A 187 1.06 11.22 -22.13
N LYS A 188 0.66 9.95 -22.08
CA LYS A 188 -0.04 9.36 -20.95
C LYS A 188 0.66 8.09 -20.48
N ARG A 189 0.75 7.93 -19.17
CA ARG A 189 1.32 6.75 -18.52
C ARG A 189 0.22 5.80 -18.09
N VAL A 190 0.29 4.54 -18.52
CA VAL A 190 -0.62 3.49 -18.06
C VAL A 190 0.26 2.31 -17.64
N GLU A 191 0.30 2.02 -16.34
CA GLU A 191 1.26 1.09 -15.77
C GLU A 191 0.60 0.06 -14.88
N HIS A 192 1.20 -1.12 -14.83
CA HIS A 192 0.86 -2.14 -13.86
C HIS A 192 1.92 -2.28 -12.82
N VAL A 193 1.46 -2.07 -11.60
CA VAL A 193 2.20 -2.21 -10.38
C VAL A 193 1.95 -3.63 -9.88
N GLN A 194 2.57 -4.60 -10.56
CA GLN A 194 2.48 -6.00 -10.15
C GLN A 194 3.03 -6.26 -8.75
N PHE A 195 2.40 -7.18 -8.03
CA PHE A 195 2.93 -7.73 -6.79
C PHE A 195 2.91 -9.26 -6.77
N GLY A 196 3.83 -9.89 -6.04
CA GLY A 196 3.93 -11.36 -5.91
C GLY A 196 2.93 -11.96 -4.91
N LEU A 197 3.00 -13.27 -4.72
CA LEU A 197 2.07 -13.97 -3.85
C LEU A 197 2.43 -13.81 -2.36
N VAL A 198 1.41 -13.84 -1.50
CA VAL A 198 1.59 -14.00 -0.06
C VAL A 198 1.71 -15.48 0.27
N LEU A 199 2.85 -15.85 0.87
CA LEU A 199 3.20 -17.20 1.27
C LEU A 199 3.20 -17.33 2.79
N GLY A 200 2.91 -18.53 3.30
CA GLY A 200 3.19 -18.90 4.68
C GLY A 200 4.66 -19.22 4.90
N GLU A 201 5.03 -19.47 6.15
CA GLU A 201 6.40 -19.86 6.53
C GLU A 201 6.86 -21.17 5.87
N ASP A 202 5.92 -22.01 5.44
CA ASP A 202 6.14 -23.22 4.65
C ASP A 202 6.40 -22.97 3.16
N ARG A 203 6.43 -21.70 2.74
CA ARG A 203 6.55 -21.23 1.35
C ARG A 203 5.44 -21.69 0.41
N LYS A 204 4.27 -22.02 0.97
CA LYS A 204 3.06 -22.28 0.18
C LYS A 204 2.10 -21.11 0.30
N LYS A 205 1.09 -21.08 -0.57
CA LYS A 205 0.05 -20.03 -0.55
C LYS A 205 -0.51 -19.86 0.86
N PHE A 206 -0.51 -18.63 1.34
CA PHE A 206 -0.89 -18.32 2.71
C PHE A 206 -2.34 -18.75 2.99
N LYS A 207 -2.49 -19.67 3.94
CA LYS A 207 -3.75 -20.31 4.32
C LYS A 207 -3.79 -20.53 5.83
N THR A 208 -5.00 -20.68 6.37
CA THR A 208 -5.18 -21.09 7.76
C THR A 208 -4.65 -22.52 7.97
N ARG A 209 -4.49 -22.94 9.23
CA ARG A 209 -4.14 -24.33 9.59
C ARG A 209 -5.15 -25.36 9.07
N SER A 210 -6.41 -24.97 8.85
CA SER A 210 -7.47 -25.80 8.24
C SER A 210 -7.40 -25.86 6.72
N GLY A 211 -6.57 -25.03 6.07
CA GLY A 211 -6.47 -24.91 4.62
C GLY A 211 -7.45 -23.91 3.97
N ASP A 212 -8.25 -23.21 4.78
CA ASP A 212 -9.11 -22.11 4.37
C ASP A 212 -8.32 -20.82 4.09
N ASN A 213 -8.95 -19.86 3.42
CA ASN A 213 -8.39 -18.52 3.27
C ASN A 213 -8.39 -17.79 4.62
N VAL A 214 -7.28 -17.12 4.94
CA VAL A 214 -7.18 -16.29 6.15
C VAL A 214 -8.02 -15.03 5.96
N LYS A 215 -8.89 -14.71 6.91
CA LYS A 215 -9.63 -13.45 6.89
C LYS A 215 -8.72 -12.32 7.33
N LEU A 216 -8.82 -11.18 6.65
CA LEU A 216 -7.98 -10.03 6.94
C LEU A 216 -8.26 -9.46 8.33
N MET A 217 -9.52 -9.41 8.76
CA MET A 217 -9.89 -8.97 10.12
C MET A 217 -9.24 -9.82 11.20
N ASP A 218 -9.33 -11.15 11.10
CA ASP A 218 -8.68 -12.07 12.05
C ASP A 218 -7.15 -11.88 12.09
N LEU A 219 -6.54 -11.57 10.94
CA LEU A 219 -5.10 -11.28 10.85
C LEU A 219 -4.74 -9.96 11.54
N LEU A 220 -5.55 -8.91 11.37
CA LEU A 220 -5.36 -7.62 12.04
C LEU A 220 -5.52 -7.77 13.56
N ASP A 221 -6.57 -8.47 14.00
CA ASP A 221 -6.83 -8.72 15.43
C ASP A 221 -5.69 -9.52 16.08
N GLU A 222 -5.21 -10.56 15.41
CA GLU A 222 -4.05 -11.35 15.88
C GLU A 222 -2.77 -10.50 15.93
N GLY A 223 -2.58 -9.61 14.95
CA GLY A 223 -1.47 -8.66 14.94
C GLY A 223 -1.47 -7.73 16.16
N VAL A 224 -2.65 -7.15 16.47
CA VAL A 224 -2.83 -6.30 17.66
C VAL A 224 -2.57 -7.09 18.93
N ARG A 225 -3.13 -8.29 19.08
CA ARG A 225 -2.92 -9.16 20.25
C ARG A 225 -1.44 -9.44 20.50
N ARG A 226 -0.68 -9.79 19.45
CA ARG A 226 0.77 -10.04 19.58
C ARG A 226 1.56 -8.77 19.89
N ALA A 227 1.17 -7.63 19.33
CA ALA A 227 1.78 -6.35 19.65
C ALA A 227 1.57 -5.98 21.12
N GLU A 228 0.35 -6.16 21.65
CA GLU A 228 0.05 -5.96 23.08
C GLU A 228 0.90 -6.87 23.98
N GLU A 229 1.01 -8.17 23.66
CA GLU A 229 1.86 -9.11 24.41
C GLU A 229 3.33 -8.67 24.41
N LYS A 230 3.84 -8.22 23.26
CA LYS A 230 5.21 -7.74 23.15
C LYS A 230 5.43 -6.47 23.97
N LEU A 231 4.51 -5.51 23.95
CA LEU A 231 4.58 -4.28 24.74
C LEU A 231 4.51 -4.59 26.25
N ARG A 232 3.65 -5.52 26.68
CA ARG A 232 3.55 -5.99 28.08
C ARG A 232 4.85 -6.65 28.54
N SER A 233 5.44 -7.53 27.73
CA SER A 233 6.71 -8.19 28.08
C SER A 233 7.88 -7.22 28.28
N LYS A 234 7.80 -6.03 27.66
CA LYS A 234 8.76 -4.93 27.82
C LYS A 234 8.43 -3.99 29.00
N GLY A 235 7.41 -4.29 29.79
CA GLY A 235 7.04 -3.54 31.01
C GLY A 235 6.37 -2.19 30.74
N ARG A 236 5.79 -2.00 29.55
CA ARG A 236 5.36 -0.68 29.07
C ARG A 236 3.91 -0.33 29.38
N GLU A 237 3.14 -1.28 29.88
CA GLU A 237 1.73 -1.11 30.18
C GLU A 237 1.48 0.04 31.18
N GLY A 238 2.38 0.22 32.15
CA GLY A 238 2.25 1.28 33.15
C GLY A 238 2.56 2.70 32.64
N GLU A 239 3.05 2.86 31.41
CA GLU A 239 3.40 4.17 30.84
C GLU A 239 2.20 4.88 30.19
N PHE A 240 1.09 4.17 29.98
CA PHE A 240 -0.04 4.61 29.18
C PHE A 240 -1.38 4.36 29.87
N THR A 241 -2.41 5.13 29.51
CA THR A 241 -3.80 4.74 29.81
C THR A 241 -4.18 3.51 28.98
N SER A 242 -5.26 2.80 29.35
CA SER A 242 -5.74 1.65 28.58
C SER A 242 -6.04 2.00 27.11
N GLU A 243 -6.57 3.20 26.86
CA GLU A 243 -6.86 3.69 25.50
C GLU A 243 -5.57 3.96 24.73
N GLN A 244 -4.60 4.67 25.34
CA GLN A 244 -3.31 4.94 24.73
C GLN A 244 -2.51 3.66 24.46
N PHE A 245 -2.57 2.68 25.37
CA PHE A 245 -1.91 1.39 25.20
C PHE A 245 -2.45 0.65 23.97
N ARG A 246 -3.78 0.64 23.79
CA ARG A 246 -4.40 0.08 22.59
C ARG A 246 -3.97 0.82 21.32
N GLU A 247 -3.95 2.15 21.34
CA GLU A 247 -3.47 2.94 20.19
C GLU A 247 -2.02 2.62 19.82
N VAL A 248 -1.14 2.45 20.80
CA VAL A 248 0.26 2.04 20.57
C VAL A 248 0.31 0.64 19.97
N ALA A 249 -0.46 -0.30 20.51
CA ALA A 249 -0.50 -1.67 19.99
C ALA A 249 -1.02 -1.74 18.53
N GLU A 250 -2.08 -0.99 18.21
CA GLU A 250 -2.61 -0.88 16.84
C GLU A 250 -1.59 -0.25 15.89
N SER A 251 -0.96 0.84 16.31
CA SER A 251 0.08 1.53 15.54
C SER A 251 1.25 0.59 15.21
N VAL A 252 1.71 -0.19 16.19
CA VAL A 252 2.76 -1.19 16.01
C VAL A 252 2.29 -2.32 15.10
N ALA A 253 1.13 -2.92 15.36
CA ALA A 253 0.62 -4.05 14.60
C ALA A 253 0.42 -3.72 13.12
N TYR A 254 -0.34 -2.66 12.82
CA TYR A 254 -0.64 -2.27 11.44
C TYR A 254 0.62 -1.74 10.74
N GLY A 255 1.48 -1.03 11.46
CA GLY A 255 2.79 -0.60 10.96
C GLY A 255 3.66 -1.78 10.55
N CYS A 256 3.71 -2.85 11.35
CA CYS A 256 4.49 -4.05 11.06
C CYS A 256 3.96 -4.82 9.86
N ILE A 257 2.64 -5.00 9.76
CA ILE A 257 2.02 -5.68 8.62
C ILE A 257 2.34 -4.95 7.32
N ARG A 258 2.17 -3.62 7.31
CA ARG A 258 2.47 -2.75 6.15
C ARG A 258 3.95 -2.78 5.78
N TYR A 259 4.81 -2.55 6.76
CA TYR A 259 6.24 -2.45 6.51
C TYR A 259 6.84 -3.78 6.06
N ALA A 260 6.39 -4.90 6.62
CA ALA A 260 6.91 -6.21 6.24
C ALA A 260 6.63 -6.54 4.77
N ASP A 261 5.46 -6.15 4.26
CA ASP A 261 5.12 -6.25 2.83
C ASP A 261 5.97 -5.26 2.00
N MET A 262 5.90 -3.96 2.32
CA MET A 262 6.56 -2.91 1.53
C MET A 262 8.09 -2.92 1.58
N SER A 263 8.72 -3.49 2.61
CA SER A 263 10.17 -3.59 2.72
C SER A 263 10.78 -4.61 1.75
N GLN A 264 9.96 -5.51 1.20
CA GLN A 264 10.38 -6.45 0.19
C GLN A 264 10.11 -5.89 -1.21
N SER A 265 10.80 -6.44 -2.22
CA SER A 265 10.50 -6.10 -3.60
C SER A 265 9.09 -6.56 -3.95
N ARG A 266 8.21 -5.63 -4.37
CA ARG A 266 6.83 -5.96 -4.72
C ARG A 266 6.70 -7.11 -5.72
N THR A 267 7.63 -7.24 -6.68
CA THR A 267 7.57 -8.28 -7.72
C THR A 267 7.90 -9.68 -7.21
N GLY A 268 8.50 -9.80 -6.02
CA GLY A 268 8.82 -11.08 -5.40
C GLY A 268 7.67 -11.59 -4.54
N ASP A 269 7.67 -12.89 -4.27
CA ASP A 269 6.75 -13.48 -3.30
C ASP A 269 7.14 -13.06 -1.87
N TYR A 270 6.14 -12.76 -1.04
CA TYR A 270 6.32 -12.32 0.34
C TYR A 270 5.95 -13.45 1.31
N VAL A 271 6.87 -13.79 2.22
CA VAL A 271 6.62 -14.78 3.29
C VAL A 271 6.10 -14.07 4.53
N PHE A 272 4.82 -14.25 4.82
CA PHE A 272 4.17 -13.69 6.01
C PHE A 272 4.61 -14.43 7.27
N SER A 273 5.16 -13.70 8.25
CA SER A 273 5.54 -14.22 9.57
C SER A 273 5.39 -13.13 10.63
N PHE A 274 4.51 -13.36 11.60
CA PHE A 274 4.31 -12.43 12.73
C PHE A 274 5.59 -12.26 13.54
N ASP A 275 6.31 -13.36 13.79
CA ASP A 275 7.49 -13.35 14.65
C ASP A 275 8.61 -12.50 14.01
N ARG A 276 8.78 -12.60 12.68
CA ARG A 276 9.76 -11.78 11.95
C ARG A 276 9.37 -10.31 11.89
N MET A 277 8.12 -10.00 11.53
CA MET A 277 7.73 -8.59 11.37
C MET A 277 7.66 -7.83 12.69
N LEU A 278 7.38 -8.55 13.79
CA LEU A 278 7.35 -7.97 15.12
C LEU A 278 8.72 -7.98 15.80
N ASP A 279 9.79 -8.53 15.19
CA ASP A 279 11.14 -8.52 15.77
C ASP A 279 11.61 -7.08 16.04
N ASP A 280 12.25 -6.86 17.19
CA ASP A 280 12.76 -5.53 17.58
C ASP A 280 14.17 -5.25 17.07
N ARG A 281 14.76 -6.19 16.33
CA ARG A 281 16.05 -6.07 15.67
C ARG A 281 15.90 -6.21 14.16
N GLY A 282 16.79 -5.53 13.44
CA GLY A 282 16.84 -5.56 11.99
C GLY A 282 15.90 -4.53 11.34
N ASN A 283 15.67 -4.72 10.04
CA ASN A 283 14.86 -3.82 9.23
C ASN A 283 13.37 -4.10 9.42
N THR A 284 12.82 -3.70 10.57
CA THR A 284 11.40 -3.88 10.95
C THR A 284 10.73 -2.57 11.32
N ALA A 285 9.40 -2.50 11.17
CA ALA A 285 8.65 -1.33 11.64
C ALA A 285 8.85 -1.10 13.13
N VAL A 286 8.87 -2.17 13.95
CA VAL A 286 9.11 -2.09 15.38
C VAL A 286 10.38 -1.30 15.67
N TYR A 287 11.52 -1.72 15.10
CA TYR A 287 12.80 -1.04 15.27
C TYR A 287 12.72 0.46 14.90
N LEU A 288 12.14 0.77 13.74
CA LEU A 288 12.04 2.14 13.21
C LEU A 288 11.14 3.04 14.05
N LEU A 289 10.01 2.51 14.47
CA LEU A 289 9.02 3.17 15.30
C LEU A 289 9.61 3.49 16.69
N TYR A 290 10.35 2.56 17.29
CA TYR A 290 11.13 2.80 18.51
C TYR A 290 12.23 3.84 18.30
N ALA A 291 12.98 3.76 17.19
CA ALA A 291 14.03 4.72 16.87
C ALA A 291 13.45 6.15 16.76
N TYR A 292 12.32 6.30 16.06
CA TYR A 292 11.60 7.57 15.95
C TYR A 292 11.17 8.13 17.30
N ALA A 293 10.52 7.33 18.15
CA ALA A 293 10.09 7.76 19.48
C ALA A 293 11.29 8.19 20.36
N ARG A 294 12.41 7.45 20.26
CA ARG A 294 13.66 7.80 20.94
C ARG A 294 14.23 9.13 20.45
N ILE A 295 14.26 9.39 19.14
CA ILE A 295 14.75 10.66 18.59
C ILE A 295 13.90 11.83 19.13
N ARG A 296 12.57 11.72 19.02
CA ARG A 296 11.63 12.73 19.54
C ARG A 296 11.74 12.94 21.06
N SER A 297 12.17 11.93 21.80
CA SER A 297 12.39 12.05 23.24
C SER A 297 13.56 12.95 23.63
N ILE A 298 14.53 13.19 22.74
CA ILE A 298 15.78 13.87 23.10
C ILE A 298 15.50 15.32 23.51
N ALA A 299 14.78 16.08 22.68
CA ALA A 299 14.39 17.45 22.99
C ALA A 299 13.53 17.52 24.27
N ARG A 300 12.56 16.61 24.41
CA ARG A 300 11.70 16.54 25.61
C ARG A 300 12.49 16.28 26.89
N ASN A 301 13.42 15.34 26.86
CA ASN A 301 14.27 14.99 28.01
C ASN A 301 15.28 16.10 28.33
N ALA A 302 15.70 16.85 27.31
CA ALA A 302 16.51 18.05 27.47
C ALA A 302 15.71 19.26 27.97
N GLN A 303 14.37 19.15 28.06
CA GLN A 303 13.45 20.25 28.37
C GLN A 303 13.58 21.43 27.41
N VAL A 304 13.93 21.16 26.15
CA VAL A 304 14.05 22.18 25.10
C VAL A 304 12.76 22.22 24.27
N THR A 305 12.21 23.41 24.14
CA THR A 305 11.02 23.72 23.36
C THR A 305 11.36 23.95 21.88
N ARG A 306 10.36 23.84 20.99
CA ARG A 306 10.56 24.13 19.56
C ARG A 306 10.93 25.59 19.33
N ASP A 307 10.36 26.50 20.11
CA ASP A 307 10.66 27.93 20.06
C ASP A 307 12.15 28.22 20.35
N GLU A 308 12.77 27.50 21.29
CA GLU A 308 14.20 27.63 21.57
C GLU A 308 15.08 27.12 20.42
N ILE A 309 14.66 26.05 19.75
CA ILE A 309 15.33 25.55 18.55
C ILE A 309 15.22 26.57 17.41
N ASP A 310 14.04 27.13 17.20
CA ASP A 310 13.80 28.14 16.17
C ASP A 310 14.57 29.43 16.46
N LEU A 311 14.66 29.85 17.73
CA LEU A 311 15.49 30.98 18.15
C LEU A 311 16.96 30.75 17.82
N TYR A 312 17.48 29.54 18.07
CA TYR A 312 18.84 29.18 17.70
C TYR A 312 19.06 29.26 16.19
N ILE A 313 18.15 28.69 15.39
CA ILE A 313 18.25 28.70 13.92
C ILE A 313 18.24 30.14 13.39
N ASN A 314 17.31 30.98 13.88
CA ASN A 314 17.20 32.38 13.46
C ASN A 314 18.38 33.25 13.91
N GLY A 315 19.11 32.82 14.94
CA GLY A 315 20.32 33.49 15.43
C GLY A 315 21.61 33.12 14.69
N LEU A 316 21.57 32.16 13.74
CA LEU A 316 22.73 31.77 12.96
C LEU A 316 23.16 32.91 12.02
N THR A 317 24.44 33.26 12.06
CA THR A 317 25.03 34.30 11.19
C THR A 317 25.52 33.75 9.84
N SER A 318 25.52 32.42 9.69
CA SER A 318 25.90 31.69 8.48
C SER A 318 24.68 31.05 7.83
N ASP A 319 24.75 30.79 6.51
CA ASP A 319 23.68 30.19 5.70
C ASP A 319 23.29 28.74 6.09
N GLY A 320 23.77 28.21 7.22
CA GLY A 320 23.47 26.85 7.66
C GLY A 320 23.92 26.51 9.08
N VAL A 321 23.46 25.35 9.55
CA VAL A 321 23.81 24.77 10.85
C VAL A 321 25.28 24.31 10.84
N PRO A 322 26.11 24.69 11.83
CA PRO A 322 27.52 24.28 11.87
C PRO A 322 27.65 22.78 12.17
N LEU A 323 28.32 22.06 11.27
CA LEU A 323 28.59 20.63 11.36
C LEU A 323 30.10 20.39 11.29
N ASP A 324 30.68 19.90 12.37
CA ASP A 324 32.14 19.73 12.52
C ASP A 324 32.56 18.26 12.49
N ASP A 325 31.74 17.36 13.07
CA ASP A 325 32.07 15.93 13.13
C ASP A 325 31.71 15.25 11.80
N PRO A 326 32.58 14.36 11.25
CA PRO A 326 32.27 13.62 10.04
C PRO A 326 30.93 12.85 10.10
N ARG A 327 30.50 12.40 11.30
CA ARG A 327 29.22 11.72 11.51
C ARG A 327 28.02 12.66 11.38
N GLU A 328 28.15 13.92 11.82
CA GLU A 328 27.14 14.97 11.62
C GLU A 328 26.92 15.23 10.13
N ILE A 329 28.02 15.39 9.39
CA ILE A 329 28.00 15.60 7.93
C ILE A 329 27.41 14.38 7.22
N LYS A 330 27.75 13.16 7.65
CA LYS A 330 27.21 11.91 7.09
C LYS A 330 25.69 11.84 7.28
N LEU A 331 25.19 12.13 8.48
CA LEU A 331 23.76 12.16 8.78
C LEU A 331 23.04 13.24 7.96
N ALA A 332 23.58 14.46 7.91
CA ALA A 332 23.01 15.56 7.13
C ALA A 332 22.90 15.22 5.63
N LYS A 333 23.94 14.59 5.06
CA LYS A 333 23.90 14.10 3.67
C LYS A 333 22.83 13.03 3.48
N GLN A 334 22.67 12.10 4.43
CA GLN A 334 21.63 11.09 4.34
C GLN A 334 20.24 11.70 4.38
N ILE A 335 19.99 12.67 5.26
CA ILE A 335 18.73 13.44 5.33
C ILE A 335 18.40 14.07 3.96
N LEU A 336 19.39 14.71 3.32
CA LEU A 336 19.20 15.38 2.02
C LEU A 336 18.91 14.41 0.87
N LYS A 337 19.36 13.15 0.95
CA LYS A 337 19.04 12.13 -0.08
C LYS A 337 17.56 11.78 -0.15
N PHE A 338 16.74 12.18 0.81
CA PHE A 338 15.30 11.89 0.80
C PHE A 338 14.64 12.29 -0.52
N SER A 339 14.98 13.44 -1.10
CA SER A 339 14.44 13.89 -2.39
C SER A 339 14.77 12.93 -3.53
N ASP A 340 16.02 12.46 -3.57
CA ASP A 340 16.49 11.56 -4.63
C ASP A 340 15.84 10.18 -4.52
N VAL A 341 15.62 9.72 -3.29
CA VAL A 341 14.86 8.48 -3.03
C VAL A 341 13.42 8.61 -3.52
N LEU A 342 12.75 9.75 -3.26
CA LEU A 342 11.39 9.97 -3.77
C LEU A 342 11.33 9.97 -5.29
N LEU A 343 12.27 10.64 -5.96
CA LEU A 343 12.35 10.63 -7.43
C LEU A 343 12.52 9.21 -7.98
N THR A 344 13.41 8.43 -7.35
CA THR A 344 13.64 7.01 -7.70
C THR A 344 12.36 6.18 -7.52
N VAL A 345 11.61 6.42 -6.44
CA VAL A 345 10.36 5.70 -6.14
C VAL A 345 9.24 6.09 -7.11
N ILE A 346 9.14 7.35 -7.50
CA ILE A 346 8.15 7.82 -8.49
C ILE A 346 8.45 7.22 -9.87
N GLU A 347 9.73 7.07 -10.22
CA GLU A 347 10.12 6.47 -11.49
C GLU A 347 9.89 4.94 -11.50
N GLY A 348 10.28 4.23 -10.44
CA GLY A 348 10.23 2.77 -10.38
C GLY A 348 8.99 2.15 -9.73
N LEU A 349 8.19 2.94 -9.01
CA LEU A 349 7.08 2.51 -8.16
C LEU A 349 7.51 1.40 -7.16
N GLN A 350 8.68 1.59 -6.54
CA GLN A 350 9.32 0.63 -5.63
C GLN A 350 9.38 1.19 -4.20
N LEU A 351 8.32 0.98 -3.42
CA LEU A 351 8.22 1.50 -2.05
C LEU A 351 9.29 0.93 -1.10
N ASN A 352 9.85 -0.24 -1.38
CA ASN A 352 10.93 -0.82 -0.58
C ASN A 352 12.18 0.07 -0.51
N LYS A 353 12.37 0.97 -1.49
CA LYS A 353 13.45 1.97 -1.45
C LYS A 353 13.27 2.99 -0.33
N ILE A 354 12.03 3.33 0.02
CA ILE A 354 11.73 4.19 1.17
C ILE A 354 12.03 3.43 2.48
N CYS A 355 11.67 2.14 2.54
CA CYS A 355 12.00 1.26 3.68
C CYS A 355 13.51 1.15 3.90
N ASP A 356 14.28 0.84 2.84
CA ASP A 356 15.74 0.78 2.89
C ASP A 356 16.34 2.12 3.36
N TYR A 357 15.85 3.23 2.81
CA TYR A 357 16.29 4.58 3.16
C TYR A 357 16.03 4.94 4.64
N VAL A 358 14.80 4.72 5.13
CA VAL A 358 14.45 5.08 6.51
C VAL A 358 15.20 4.21 7.53
N TYR A 359 15.49 2.96 7.18
CA TYR A 359 16.34 2.08 7.98
C TYR A 359 17.79 2.52 8.02
N GLU A 360 18.36 2.89 6.87
CA GLU A 360 19.70 3.45 6.80
C GLU A 360 19.79 4.78 7.57
N LEU A 361 18.78 5.64 7.46
CA LEU A 361 18.70 6.90 8.21
C LEU A 361 18.70 6.67 9.73
N ALA A 362 17.87 5.74 10.21
CA ALA A 362 17.84 5.38 11.64
C ALA A 362 19.18 4.80 12.13
N THR A 363 19.84 3.99 11.30
CA THR A 363 21.15 3.41 11.61
C THR A 363 22.24 4.49 11.69
N MET A 364 22.29 5.40 10.71
CA MET A 364 23.24 6.52 10.72
C MET A 364 22.97 7.48 11.88
N PHE A 365 21.71 7.70 12.24
CA PHE A 365 21.36 8.46 13.43
C PHE A 365 21.91 7.81 14.70
N HIS A 366 21.83 6.49 14.83
CA HIS A 366 22.38 5.78 15.99
C HIS A 366 23.90 5.97 16.12
N ASP A 367 24.63 5.85 15.01
CA ASP A 367 26.08 6.10 14.96
C ASP A 367 26.43 7.54 15.37
N PHE A 368 25.67 8.51 14.87
CA PHE A 368 25.79 9.92 15.26
C PHE A 368 25.53 10.11 16.76
N TYR A 369 24.40 9.64 17.26
CA TYR A 369 23.97 9.88 18.64
C TYR A 369 24.89 9.22 19.67
N LYS A 370 25.53 8.10 19.31
CA LYS A 370 26.47 7.38 20.17
C LYS A 370 27.74 8.20 20.45
N ASP A 371 28.30 8.84 19.44
CA ASP A 371 29.63 9.47 19.51
C ASP A 371 29.57 11.01 19.55
N CYS A 372 28.48 11.62 19.08
CA CYS A 372 28.26 13.06 19.06
C CYS A 372 27.25 13.47 20.14
N TYR A 373 27.73 13.85 21.33
CA TYR A 373 26.87 14.24 22.44
C TYR A 373 25.92 15.39 22.06
N VAL A 374 24.62 15.13 22.10
CA VAL A 374 23.56 16.15 21.91
C VAL A 374 23.28 16.89 23.21
N VAL A 375 23.23 16.12 24.32
CA VAL A 375 22.99 16.61 25.67
C VAL A 375 24.08 16.04 26.58
N SER A 376 24.72 16.89 27.37
CA SER A 376 25.78 16.49 28.30
C SER A 376 25.55 17.14 29.66
N LYS A 377 25.86 16.42 30.74
CA LYS A 377 25.92 17.01 32.08
C LYS A 377 27.35 17.53 32.31
N VAL A 378 27.48 18.81 32.58
CA VAL A 378 28.77 19.46 32.84
C VAL A 378 28.82 19.84 34.32
N PRO A 379 29.87 19.45 35.06
CA PRO A 379 30.03 19.86 36.45
C PRO A 379 30.25 21.38 36.54
N VAL A 380 29.66 22.02 37.54
CA VAL A 380 29.97 23.42 37.86
C VAL A 380 31.27 23.44 38.67
N GLU A 381 32.21 24.31 38.30
CA GLU A 381 33.58 24.34 38.85
C GLU A 381 33.65 24.51 40.39
N GLU A 382 32.54 24.85 41.07
CA GLU A 382 32.45 24.95 42.54
C GLU A 382 31.19 24.28 43.13
N GLY A 383 30.96 22.97 42.87
CA GLY A 383 29.97 22.19 43.64
C GLY A 383 29.62 20.81 43.06
N GLU A 384 28.81 20.03 43.79
CA GLU A 384 28.24 18.74 43.33
C GLU A 384 27.12 18.91 42.26
N GLN A 385 26.80 20.16 41.88
CA GLN A 385 25.75 20.45 40.89
C GLN A 385 26.27 20.31 39.46
N THR A 386 25.47 19.65 38.61
CA THR A 386 25.73 19.52 37.17
C THR A 386 24.71 20.33 36.37
N VAL A 387 25.16 21.09 35.36
CA VAL A 387 24.29 21.79 34.41
C VAL A 387 24.15 20.97 33.13
N THR A 388 22.93 20.92 32.58
CA THR A 388 22.66 20.31 31.28
C THR A 388 23.13 21.25 30.18
N LYS A 389 24.18 20.87 29.45
CA LYS A 389 24.61 21.53 28.22
C LYS A 389 23.93 20.87 27.03
N VAL A 390 23.26 21.67 26.20
CA VAL A 390 22.62 21.24 24.96
C VAL A 390 23.41 21.78 23.78
N ASN A 391 23.79 20.91 22.85
CA ASN A 391 24.40 21.29 21.58
C ASN A 391 23.27 21.48 20.54
N PHE A 392 22.84 22.73 20.35
CA PHE A 392 21.66 23.03 19.54
C PHE A 392 21.81 22.65 18.06
N ASN A 393 23.01 22.76 17.46
CA ASN A 393 23.27 22.28 16.10
C ASN A 393 22.93 20.79 15.93
N ARG A 394 23.33 19.97 16.90
CA ARG A 394 23.05 18.54 16.95
C ARG A 394 21.59 18.24 17.25
N LEU A 395 20.95 19.06 18.08
CA LEU A 395 19.53 18.93 18.38
C LEU A 395 18.67 19.21 17.12
N VAL A 396 19.06 20.20 16.31
CA VAL A 396 18.43 20.45 15.00
C VAL A 396 18.53 19.21 14.10
N LEU A 397 19.69 18.54 14.05
CA LEU A 397 19.83 17.28 13.30
C LEU A 397 18.89 16.19 13.80
N CYS A 398 18.67 16.06 15.12
CA CYS A 398 17.69 15.13 15.68
C CYS A 398 16.27 15.44 15.18
N GLU A 399 15.84 16.70 15.26
CA GLU A 399 14.48 17.09 14.84
C GLU A 399 14.26 16.89 13.34
N VAL A 400 15.21 17.30 12.51
CA VAL A 400 15.10 17.10 11.05
C VAL A 400 15.10 15.60 10.70
N THR A 401 15.89 14.79 11.40
CA THR A 401 15.86 13.31 11.22
C THR A 401 14.46 12.77 11.54
N ALA A 402 13.88 13.16 12.67
CA ALA A 402 12.54 12.73 13.06
C ALA A 402 11.47 13.19 12.06
N ASP A 403 11.53 14.44 11.60
CA ASP A 403 10.60 14.99 10.60
C ASP A 403 10.67 14.22 9.28
N VAL A 404 11.87 13.85 8.81
CA VAL A 404 12.05 13.04 7.60
C VAL A 404 11.56 11.60 7.79
N MET A 405 11.85 10.97 8.94
CA MET A 405 11.30 9.65 9.27
C MET A 405 9.77 9.66 9.28
N GLN A 406 9.16 10.69 9.88
CA GLN A 406 7.70 10.85 9.92
C GLN A 406 7.11 10.99 8.51
N ARG A 407 7.77 11.74 7.62
CA ARG A 407 7.36 11.82 6.20
C ARG A 407 7.44 10.46 5.50
N CYS A 408 8.49 9.68 5.75
CA CYS A 408 8.61 8.32 5.23
C CYS A 408 7.46 7.44 5.73
N PHE A 409 7.17 7.47 7.03
CA PHE A 409 6.07 6.70 7.62
C PHE A 409 4.71 7.10 7.04
N ASN A 410 4.46 8.40 6.85
CA ASN A 410 3.22 8.86 6.23
C ASN A 410 3.04 8.34 4.80
N ILE A 411 4.11 8.33 3.99
CA ILE A 411 4.08 7.76 2.64
C ILE A 411 3.81 6.25 2.68
N LEU A 412 4.39 5.55 3.65
CA LEU A 412 4.16 4.12 3.90
C LEU A 412 2.84 3.84 4.64
N GLY A 413 2.03 4.86 4.96
CA GLY A 413 0.80 4.70 5.73
C GLY A 413 1.03 4.12 7.14
N ILE A 414 2.20 4.32 7.73
CA ILE A 414 2.53 3.88 9.08
C ILE A 414 2.24 5.03 10.04
N ARG A 415 1.34 4.82 11.00
CA ARG A 415 1.13 5.79 12.08
C ARG A 415 2.35 5.74 13.01
N ALA A 416 3.01 6.87 13.19
CA ALA A 416 4.16 6.99 14.09
C ALA A 416 3.78 7.80 15.33
N LEU A 417 3.97 7.23 16.51
CA LEU A 417 3.67 7.88 17.78
C LEU A 417 4.95 8.47 18.38
N GLU A 418 4.85 9.68 18.94
CA GLU A 418 5.99 10.36 19.58
C GLU A 418 6.40 9.75 20.92
N ARG A 419 5.45 9.01 21.52
CA ARG A 419 5.62 8.18 22.70
C ARG A 419 5.11 6.82 22.31
N MET A 420 5.94 5.84 22.52
CA MET A 420 5.73 4.50 22.07
C MET A 420 6.45 3.61 22.99
#